data_AF-A0AAT9M606-F1
#
_entry.id   AF-A0AAT9M606-F1
#
_cell.length_a   1.000
_cell.length_b   1.000
_cell.length_c   1.000
_cell.angle_alpha   90.00
_cell.angle_beta   90.00
_cell.angle_gamma   90.00
#
_symmetry.space_group_name_H-M   'P 1'
#
loop_
_entity.id
_entity.type
_entity.pdbx_description
1 polymer ?
#
loop_
_entity_poly.entity_id
_entity_poly.type
_entity_poly.pdbx_seq_one_letter_code
_entity_poly.pdbx_strand_id
1 'polypeptide(L)'
;METGTDHHQPRLARHLKMAEVYADQTLSQRFASDLNHLLAEAKTTPRVPTTDWDEWIGGVTHSLGPSLTDMVFPSTSPSAPVIPPNQRHLWRNRLKVMREAVTTEPHPWPELRMTVARLYLDLLAAGVWESGEEWRPELRDVVSTLPLNDGEAVPGQLESYLSSLIAVGLALLCQEADLFGSGPNDAIAKSAWDKAAEVAAFAEAEQAERYLYHPDQPYARVVTRTDVDWVIELAVDSADDPHAELRAAFESAGLEVDLIDGVWVSKGTFRNPRRAAARIATLVGGNCVTMAYNDKRASVIIRNGREVVVADSTAPRWRYYRLTTLATPESLLGDAEGLPPTRENDPFRPLPERVKGLFEAAGVNSQHILVLFDSFRPRLR
;
A
#
# COMPACT_ATOMS: atom_id res chain seq x y z
N MET A 1 -46.87 39.48 -0.96
CA MET A 1 -47.04 39.27 -2.42
C MET A 1 -45.87 39.98 -3.04
N GLU A 2 -44.86 39.36 -3.63
CA GLU A 2 -44.67 38.02 -4.24
C GLU A 2 -43.35 37.43 -3.68
N THR A 3 -43.33 36.28 -3.02
CA THR A 3 -43.05 34.94 -3.58
C THR A 3 -41.92 34.89 -4.62
N GLY A 4 -40.71 34.62 -4.13
CA GLY A 4 -39.53 34.28 -4.92
C GLY A 4 -38.57 33.42 -4.10
N THR A 5 -39.07 32.33 -3.50
CA THR A 5 -38.23 31.28 -2.93
C THR A 5 -37.59 30.52 -4.08
N ASP A 6 -36.41 30.97 -4.50
CA ASP A 6 -35.48 30.15 -5.28
C ASP A 6 -35.13 28.92 -4.42
N HIS A 7 -35.77 27.79 -4.73
CA HIS A 7 -35.73 26.55 -3.95
C HIS A 7 -35.09 25.40 -4.74
N HIS A 8 -34.06 25.68 -5.54
CA HIS A 8 -33.36 24.64 -6.31
C HIS A 8 -31.84 24.85 -6.46
N GLN A 9 -31.17 25.37 -5.43
CA GLN A 9 -29.74 25.10 -5.28
C GLN A 9 -29.55 24.05 -4.18
N PRO A 10 -28.90 22.91 -4.45
CA PRO A 10 -28.55 21.96 -3.41
C PRO A 10 -27.66 22.63 -2.37
N ARG A 11 -27.74 22.16 -1.12
CA ARG A 11 -27.26 22.91 0.05
C ARG A 11 -25.75 23.19 0.02
N LEU A 12 -24.97 22.29 -0.59
CA LEU A 12 -23.53 22.43 -0.81
C LEU A 12 -23.16 23.33 -1.99
N ALA A 13 -24.08 23.57 -2.93
CA ALA A 13 -23.85 24.40 -4.12
C ALA A 13 -23.89 25.92 -3.85
N ARG A 14 -24.06 26.34 -2.59
CA ARG A 14 -23.74 27.71 -2.20
C ARG A 14 -22.26 27.92 -2.46
N HIS A 15 -21.88 29.08 -3.00
CA HIS A 15 -20.48 29.43 -3.33
C HIS A 15 -19.57 29.50 -2.08
N LEU A 16 -19.36 28.36 -1.41
CA LEU A 16 -18.43 28.17 -0.32
C LEU A 16 -17.05 28.01 -0.94
N LYS A 17 -16.17 28.99 -0.70
CA LYS A 17 -14.76 28.82 -1.01
C LYS A 17 -14.15 27.95 0.06
N MET A 18 -13.53 26.82 -0.31
CA MET A 18 -12.97 25.89 0.67
C MET A 18 -11.96 26.55 1.61
N ALA A 19 -11.17 27.52 1.14
CA ALA A 19 -10.27 28.30 2.00
C ALA A 19 -11.00 29.00 3.17
N GLU A 20 -12.20 29.54 2.94
CA GLU A 20 -13.02 30.16 3.99
C GLU A 20 -13.65 29.11 4.90
N VAL A 21 -14.08 27.97 4.33
CA VAL A 21 -14.60 26.83 5.09
C VAL A 21 -13.53 26.34 6.08
N TYR A 22 -12.28 26.21 5.65
CA TYR A 22 -11.16 25.79 6.49
C TYR A 22 -10.81 26.77 7.60
N ALA A 23 -10.94 28.07 7.33
CA ALA A 23 -10.55 29.13 8.25
C ALA A 23 -11.65 29.53 9.25
N ASP A 24 -12.94 29.30 8.93
CA ASP A 24 -14.07 29.73 9.76
C ASP A 24 -14.80 28.55 10.42
N GLN A 25 -14.94 28.60 11.75
CA GLN A 25 -15.56 27.51 12.52
C GLN A 25 -17.05 27.32 12.20
N THR A 26 -17.78 28.40 11.92
CA THR A 26 -19.22 28.39 11.61
C THR A 26 -19.45 27.82 10.21
N LEU A 27 -18.66 28.27 9.23
CA LEU A 27 -18.70 27.75 7.87
C LEU A 27 -18.31 26.27 7.83
N SER A 28 -17.23 25.87 8.51
CA SER A 28 -16.84 24.46 8.59
C SER A 28 -17.88 23.56 9.27
N GLN A 29 -18.56 24.04 10.32
CA GLN A 29 -19.64 23.28 10.96
C GLN A 29 -20.82 23.08 10.01
N ARG A 30 -21.20 24.16 9.32
CA ARG A 30 -22.29 24.11 8.34
C ARG A 30 -21.96 23.19 7.18
N PHE A 31 -20.77 23.35 6.59
CA PHE A 31 -20.24 22.49 5.55
C PHE A 31 -20.29 21.02 5.95
N ALA A 32 -19.78 20.68 7.15
CA ALA A 32 -19.79 19.31 7.62
C ALA A 32 -21.21 18.76 7.78
N SER A 33 -22.15 19.56 8.27
CA SER A 33 -23.56 19.17 8.36
C SER A 33 -24.19 18.92 7.00
N ASP A 34 -23.95 19.81 6.03
CA ASP A 34 -24.50 19.71 4.68
C ASP A 34 -23.90 18.51 3.92
N LEU A 35 -22.59 18.27 4.05
CA LEU A 35 -21.91 17.11 3.44
C LEU A 35 -22.39 15.79 4.05
N ASN A 36 -22.54 15.70 5.37
CA ASN A 36 -23.06 14.49 6.01
C ASN A 36 -24.51 14.19 5.59
N HIS A 37 -25.34 15.22 5.40
CA HIS A 37 -26.69 15.04 4.87
C HIS A 37 -26.66 14.50 3.44
N LEU A 38 -25.80 15.05 2.57
CA LEU A 38 -25.67 14.56 1.20
C LEU A 38 -25.14 13.12 1.15
N LEU A 39 -24.16 12.79 1.98
CA LEU A 39 -23.63 11.43 2.12
C LEU A 39 -24.75 10.45 2.52
N ALA A 40 -25.62 10.82 3.46
CA ALA A 40 -26.75 9.98 3.87
C ALA A 40 -27.80 9.83 2.76
N GLU A 41 -28.09 10.90 2.03
CA GLU A 41 -29.06 10.90 0.92
C GLU A 41 -28.56 10.03 -0.25
N ALA A 42 -27.29 10.15 -0.63
CA ALA A 42 -26.67 9.41 -1.72
C ALA A 42 -26.70 7.89 -1.52
N LYS A 43 -26.72 7.41 -0.27
CA LYS A 43 -26.87 5.98 0.05
C LYS A 43 -28.24 5.41 -0.29
N THR A 44 -29.26 6.26 -0.31
CA THR A 44 -30.65 5.86 -0.56
C THR A 44 -31.13 6.22 -1.96
N THR A 45 -30.37 7.06 -2.67
CA THR A 45 -30.75 7.61 -3.96
C THR A 45 -29.84 7.03 -5.05
N PRO A 46 -30.32 6.11 -5.89
CA PRO A 46 -29.54 5.60 -7.01
C PRO A 46 -29.29 6.74 -8.01
N ARG A 47 -28.05 6.86 -8.47
CA ARG A 47 -27.68 7.81 -9.52
C ARG A 47 -28.06 7.21 -10.87
N VAL A 48 -28.58 8.04 -11.77
CA VAL A 48 -28.85 7.61 -13.15
C VAL A 48 -27.50 7.34 -13.82
N PRO A 49 -27.27 6.12 -14.35
CA PRO A 49 -26.07 5.83 -15.12
C PRO A 49 -25.97 6.76 -16.33
N THR A 50 -24.83 7.41 -16.51
CA THR A 50 -24.50 8.12 -17.75
C THR A 50 -23.02 7.91 -18.07
N THR A 51 -22.72 7.74 -19.34
CA THR A 51 -21.36 7.64 -19.87
C THR A 51 -20.89 8.96 -20.48
N ASP A 52 -21.77 9.96 -20.57
CA ASP A 52 -21.44 11.30 -21.05
C ASP A 52 -20.81 12.10 -19.90
N TRP A 53 -19.55 12.51 -20.09
CA TRP A 53 -18.80 13.25 -19.09
C TRP A 53 -19.40 14.62 -18.78
N ASP A 54 -19.88 15.36 -19.78
CA ASP A 54 -20.36 16.74 -19.61
C ASP A 54 -21.71 16.74 -18.86
N GLU A 55 -22.58 15.79 -19.18
CA GLU A 55 -23.81 15.57 -18.42
C GLU A 55 -23.49 15.17 -16.97
N TRP A 56 -22.55 14.24 -16.79
CA TRP A 56 -22.19 13.72 -15.48
C TRP A 56 -21.57 14.80 -14.60
N ILE A 57 -20.59 15.56 -15.10
CA ILE A 57 -19.92 16.63 -14.36
C ILE A 57 -20.88 17.80 -14.09
N GLY A 58 -21.83 18.06 -14.99
CA GLY A 58 -22.93 18.99 -14.76
C GLY A 58 -23.79 18.58 -13.57
N GLY A 59 -24.14 17.28 -13.48
CA GLY A 59 -24.86 16.70 -12.34
C GLY A 59 -24.06 16.74 -11.03
N VAL A 60 -22.75 16.48 -11.08
CA VAL A 60 -21.87 16.63 -9.91
C VAL A 60 -21.77 18.09 -9.47
N THR A 61 -21.52 19.01 -10.41
CA THR A 61 -21.43 20.45 -10.13
C THR A 61 -22.73 20.98 -9.56
N HIS A 62 -23.86 20.47 -10.04
CA HIS A 62 -25.15 20.77 -9.46
C HIS A 62 -25.15 20.32 -7.99
N SER A 63 -24.91 19.05 -7.67
CA SER A 63 -25.00 18.49 -6.31
C SER A 63 -23.97 19.05 -5.31
N LEU A 64 -22.70 19.12 -5.71
CA LEU A 64 -21.56 19.51 -4.86
C LEU A 64 -21.28 21.02 -4.88
N GLY A 65 -21.64 21.71 -5.95
CA GLY A 65 -21.16 23.06 -6.23
C GLY A 65 -19.79 23.08 -6.90
N PRO A 66 -19.42 24.23 -7.51
CA PRO A 66 -18.19 24.36 -8.29
C PRO A 66 -16.93 24.17 -7.45
N SER A 67 -16.84 24.75 -6.24
CA SER A 67 -15.61 24.65 -5.43
C SER A 67 -15.25 23.23 -5.01
N LEU A 68 -16.25 22.38 -4.72
CA LEU A 68 -16.01 20.98 -4.39
C LEU A 68 -15.76 20.15 -5.65
N THR A 69 -16.42 20.48 -6.75
CA THR A 69 -16.16 19.83 -8.04
C THR A 69 -14.72 20.08 -8.47
N ASP A 70 -14.23 21.32 -8.40
CA ASP A 70 -12.84 21.67 -8.72
C ASP A 70 -11.83 21.00 -7.77
N MET A 71 -12.21 20.75 -6.51
CA MET A 71 -11.37 20.05 -5.54
C MET A 71 -11.21 18.56 -5.89
N VAL A 72 -12.31 17.92 -6.31
CA VAL A 72 -12.33 16.50 -6.70
C VAL A 72 -11.75 16.27 -8.09
N PHE A 73 -11.98 17.20 -9.03
CA PHE A 73 -11.52 17.16 -10.41
C PHE A 73 -10.56 18.31 -10.70
N PRO A 74 -9.37 18.32 -10.06
CA PRO A 74 -8.45 19.43 -10.16
C PRO A 74 -7.89 19.56 -11.58
N SER A 75 -7.84 20.79 -12.08
CA SER A 75 -7.11 21.15 -13.31
C SER A 75 -5.64 21.52 -13.04
N THR A 76 -5.30 21.82 -11.79
CA THR A 76 -3.99 22.28 -11.33
C THR A 76 -3.72 21.76 -9.92
N SER A 77 -2.45 21.65 -9.54
CA SER A 77 -2.07 21.21 -8.19
C SER A 77 -2.60 22.15 -7.10
N PRO A 78 -3.11 21.60 -5.99
CA PRO A 78 -3.65 22.38 -4.88
C PRO A 78 -2.54 23.04 -4.04
N SER A 79 -2.94 24.08 -3.31
CA SER A 79 -2.14 24.63 -2.21
C SER A 79 -2.71 24.14 -0.89
N ALA A 80 -1.84 23.82 0.07
CA ALA A 80 -2.26 23.34 1.39
C ALA A 80 -3.11 24.42 2.10
N PRO A 81 -4.31 24.07 2.61
CA PRO A 81 -5.14 25.04 3.30
C PRO A 81 -4.54 25.45 4.64
N VAL A 82 -4.80 26.69 5.05
CA VAL A 82 -4.41 27.18 6.37
C VAL A 82 -5.49 26.79 7.39
N ILE A 83 -5.17 25.86 8.28
CA ILE A 83 -6.07 25.41 9.36
C ILE A 83 -5.63 26.01 10.69
N PRO A 84 -6.44 26.89 11.31
CA PRO A 84 -6.14 27.42 12.64
C PRO A 84 -5.96 26.28 13.67
N PRO A 85 -4.98 26.36 14.60
CA PRO A 85 -4.71 25.29 15.56
C PRO A 85 -5.94 24.87 16.39
N ASN A 86 -6.78 25.84 16.76
CA ASN A 86 -8.03 25.59 17.50
C ASN A 86 -9.09 24.85 16.67
N GLN A 87 -8.97 24.76 15.35
CA GLN A 87 -9.89 24.01 14.48
C GLN A 87 -9.39 22.62 14.11
N ARG A 88 -8.10 22.30 14.28
CA ARG A 88 -7.52 21.00 13.89
C ARG A 88 -8.25 19.81 14.50
N HIS A 89 -8.53 19.85 15.79
CA HIS A 89 -9.27 18.78 16.49
C HIS A 89 -10.73 18.69 16.02
N LEU A 90 -11.38 19.81 15.70
CA LEU A 90 -12.73 19.83 15.16
C LEU A 90 -12.78 19.18 13.78
N TRP A 91 -11.80 19.49 12.92
CA TRP A 91 -11.67 18.88 11.60
C TRP A 91 -11.45 17.37 11.67
N ARG A 92 -10.58 16.89 12.56
CA ARG A 92 -10.41 15.44 12.79
C ARG A 92 -11.72 14.76 13.21
N ASN A 93 -12.45 15.35 14.16
CA ASN A 93 -13.74 14.80 14.61
C ASN A 93 -14.79 14.77 13.49
N ARG A 94 -14.84 15.81 12.65
CA ARG A 94 -15.76 15.88 11.50
C ARG A 94 -15.40 14.85 10.44
N LEU A 95 -14.11 14.72 10.10
CA LEU A 95 -13.62 13.72 9.16
C LEU A 95 -13.90 12.30 9.62
N LYS A 96 -13.87 12.03 10.93
CA LYS A 96 -14.24 10.72 11.47
C LYS A 96 -15.69 10.35 11.13
N VAL A 97 -16.62 11.30 11.22
CA VAL A 97 -18.03 11.11 10.86
C VAL A 97 -18.19 10.90 9.35
N MET A 98 -17.49 11.71 8.54
CA MET A 98 -17.52 11.59 7.08
C MET A 98 -16.91 10.27 6.59
N ARG A 99 -15.81 9.84 7.21
CA ARG A 99 -15.17 8.55 6.99
C ARG A 99 -16.15 7.42 7.24
N GLU A 100 -16.79 7.40 8.41
CA GLU A 100 -17.79 6.39 8.75
C GLU A 100 -18.89 6.34 7.69
N ALA A 101 -19.37 7.50 7.25
CA ALA A 101 -20.38 7.59 6.21
C ALA A 101 -19.91 7.00 4.86
N VAL A 102 -18.63 7.13 4.47
CA VAL A 102 -18.14 6.54 3.21
C VAL A 102 -17.70 5.07 3.35
N THR A 103 -17.44 4.57 4.56
CA THR A 103 -16.96 3.19 4.80
C THR A 103 -18.06 2.21 5.16
N THR A 104 -19.22 2.69 5.65
CA THR A 104 -20.36 1.81 5.95
C THR A 104 -21.18 1.54 4.69
N GLU A 105 -21.47 0.28 4.40
CA GLU A 105 -22.38 -0.09 3.30
C GLU A 105 -23.84 0.35 3.56
N PRO A 106 -24.60 0.70 2.52
CA PRO A 106 -24.17 0.88 1.13
C PRO A 106 -23.25 2.10 0.98
N HIS A 107 -22.29 2.02 0.05
CA HIS A 107 -21.37 3.12 -0.22
C HIS A 107 -22.10 4.28 -0.93
N PRO A 108 -21.78 5.55 -0.62
CA PRO A 108 -22.32 6.69 -1.34
C PRO A 108 -21.66 6.82 -2.73
N TRP A 109 -22.18 7.73 -3.56
CA TRP A 109 -21.68 7.97 -4.91
C TRP A 109 -20.15 8.19 -4.97
N PRO A 110 -19.46 7.75 -6.04
CA PRO A 110 -18.01 7.81 -6.14
C PRO A 110 -17.41 9.19 -5.86
N GLU A 111 -17.99 10.26 -6.41
CA GLU A 111 -17.50 11.63 -6.23
C GLU A 111 -17.56 12.10 -4.76
N LEU A 112 -18.49 11.56 -3.95
CA LEU A 112 -18.56 11.84 -2.51
C LEU A 112 -17.47 11.12 -1.74
N ARG A 113 -17.15 9.88 -2.12
CA ARG A 113 -16.00 9.14 -1.57
C ARG A 113 -14.69 9.85 -1.90
N MET A 114 -14.53 10.31 -3.15
CA MET A 114 -13.40 11.11 -3.58
C MET A 114 -13.33 12.47 -2.86
N THR A 115 -14.47 13.11 -2.59
CA THR A 115 -14.53 14.34 -1.78
C THR A 115 -13.93 14.12 -0.40
N VAL A 116 -14.33 13.04 0.29
CA VAL A 116 -13.80 12.72 1.62
C VAL A 116 -12.30 12.40 1.56
N ALA A 117 -11.86 11.61 0.56
CA ALA A 117 -10.44 11.35 0.33
C ALA A 117 -9.65 12.65 0.13
N ARG A 118 -10.18 13.58 -0.67
CA ARG A 118 -9.55 14.89 -0.89
C ARG A 118 -9.44 15.73 0.38
N LEU A 119 -10.48 15.73 1.21
CA LEU A 119 -10.43 16.41 2.51
C LEU A 119 -9.33 15.83 3.42
N TYR A 120 -9.08 14.51 3.37
CA TYR A 120 -7.93 13.92 4.07
C TYR A 120 -6.60 14.45 3.52
N LEU A 121 -6.43 14.50 2.20
CA LEU A 121 -5.20 15.04 1.58
C LEU A 121 -4.97 16.50 1.97
N ASP A 122 -6.00 17.34 1.89
CA ASP A 122 -5.94 18.75 2.29
C ASP A 122 -5.49 18.91 3.76
N LEU A 123 -6.08 18.13 4.66
CA LEU A 123 -5.81 18.25 6.09
C LEU A 123 -4.45 17.61 6.48
N LEU A 124 -3.99 16.60 5.76
CA LEU A 124 -2.64 16.04 5.87
C LEU A 124 -1.58 17.03 5.40
N ALA A 125 -1.79 17.66 4.24
CA ALA A 125 -0.93 18.72 3.73
C ALA A 125 -0.91 19.95 4.65
N ALA A 126 -2.02 20.24 5.34
CA ALA A 126 -2.10 21.30 6.35
C ALA A 126 -1.49 20.94 7.72
N GLY A 127 -0.98 19.72 7.90
CA GLY A 127 -0.34 19.27 9.15
C GLY A 127 -1.30 19.11 10.33
N VAL A 128 -2.56 18.76 10.07
CA VAL A 128 -3.62 18.70 11.09
C VAL A 128 -3.40 17.63 12.17
N TRP A 129 -2.73 16.53 11.81
CA TRP A 129 -2.39 15.46 12.75
C TRP A 129 -1.06 15.65 13.47
N GLU A 130 -0.30 16.71 13.15
CA GLU A 130 1.01 16.96 13.78
C GLU A 130 1.91 15.72 13.70
N SER A 131 2.44 15.23 14.83
CA SER A 131 3.21 13.99 14.90
C SER A 131 2.37 12.72 15.12
N GLY A 132 1.04 12.82 15.16
CA GLY A 132 0.13 11.70 15.40
C GLY A 132 -0.03 10.84 14.15
N GLU A 133 -0.12 9.52 14.32
CA GLU A 133 -0.24 8.52 13.24
C GLU A 133 -1.67 8.00 13.03
N GLU A 134 -2.66 8.59 13.72
CA GLU A 134 -4.07 8.16 13.63
C GLU A 134 -4.67 8.33 12.23
N TRP A 135 -4.07 9.19 11.40
CA TRP A 135 -4.46 9.41 10.02
C TRP A 135 -4.26 8.17 9.12
N ARG A 136 -3.29 7.29 9.42
CA ARG A 136 -2.99 6.13 8.56
C ARG A 136 -4.16 5.15 8.46
N PRO A 137 -4.70 4.61 9.57
CA PRO A 137 -5.86 3.73 9.49
C PRO A 137 -7.09 4.47 8.95
N GLU A 138 -7.23 5.77 9.23
CA GLU A 138 -8.32 6.61 8.70
C GLU A 138 -8.25 6.74 7.17
N LEU A 139 -7.09 7.06 6.62
CA LEU A 139 -6.86 7.19 5.18
C LEU A 139 -6.96 5.84 4.48
N ARG A 140 -6.40 4.76 5.07
CA ARG A 140 -6.56 3.38 4.56
C ARG A 140 -8.03 3.05 4.34
N ASP A 141 -8.89 3.34 5.33
CA ASP A 141 -10.31 3.01 5.24
C ASP A 141 -10.99 3.78 4.10
N VAL A 142 -10.65 5.06 3.89
CA VAL A 142 -11.20 5.87 2.79
C VAL A 142 -10.65 5.41 1.43
N VAL A 143 -9.34 5.20 1.29
CA VAL A 143 -8.73 4.74 0.03
C VAL A 143 -9.30 3.38 -0.38
N SER A 144 -9.54 2.50 0.59
CA SER A 144 -10.14 1.18 0.37
C SER A 144 -11.57 1.23 -0.16
N THR A 145 -12.27 2.37 -0.03
CA THR A 145 -13.63 2.52 -0.55
C THR A 145 -13.64 3.23 -1.89
N LEU A 146 -12.52 3.73 -2.41
CA LEU A 146 -12.49 4.44 -3.69
C LEU A 146 -12.75 3.53 -4.90
N PRO A 147 -12.25 2.28 -5.00
CA PRO A 147 -12.60 1.39 -6.10
C PRO A 147 -14.11 1.34 -6.36
N LEU A 148 -14.50 1.32 -7.64
CA LEU A 148 -15.91 1.24 -8.02
C LEU A 148 -16.47 -0.14 -7.68
N ASN A 149 -17.70 -0.18 -7.18
CA ASN A 149 -18.41 -1.42 -6.91
C ASN A 149 -19.09 -1.92 -8.19
N ASP A 150 -19.37 -3.23 -8.24
CA ASP A 150 -20.13 -3.84 -9.32
C ASP A 150 -21.47 -3.12 -9.53
N GLY A 151 -21.70 -2.62 -10.74
CA GLY A 151 -22.92 -1.91 -11.12
C GLY A 151 -22.84 -0.37 -11.03
N GLU A 152 -21.74 0.20 -10.53
CA GLU A 152 -21.48 1.64 -10.61
C GLU A 152 -21.01 2.02 -12.03
N ALA A 153 -21.96 2.26 -12.93
CA ALA A 153 -21.68 2.74 -14.28
C ALA A 153 -21.38 4.25 -14.26
N VAL A 154 -20.13 4.59 -14.58
CA VAL A 154 -19.61 5.96 -14.59
C VAL A 154 -18.86 6.26 -15.89
N PRO A 155 -18.64 7.54 -16.26
CA PRO A 155 -17.79 7.89 -17.39
C PRO A 155 -16.33 7.47 -17.15
N GLY A 156 -15.63 7.01 -18.20
CA GLY A 156 -14.23 6.56 -18.08
C GLY A 156 -13.26 7.66 -17.59
N GLN A 157 -13.58 8.94 -17.81
CA GLN A 157 -12.82 10.04 -17.23
C GLN A 157 -12.82 9.99 -15.70
N LEU A 158 -13.94 9.63 -15.06
CA LEU A 158 -14.00 9.48 -13.61
C LEU A 158 -13.04 8.40 -13.12
N GLU A 159 -12.94 7.28 -13.84
CA GLU A 159 -12.02 6.19 -13.52
C GLU A 159 -10.57 6.68 -13.50
N SER A 160 -10.15 7.50 -14.47
CA SER A 160 -8.81 8.10 -14.51
C SER A 160 -8.54 9.05 -13.33
N TYR A 161 -9.51 9.89 -12.95
CA TYR A 161 -9.38 10.72 -11.74
C TYR A 161 -9.31 9.89 -10.45
N LEU A 162 -10.06 8.79 -10.40
CA LEU A 162 -10.18 7.90 -9.25
C LEU A 162 -8.92 7.05 -9.05
N SER A 163 -8.41 6.42 -10.12
CA SER A 163 -7.15 5.66 -10.08
C SER A 163 -5.98 6.55 -9.67
N SER A 164 -5.93 7.77 -10.20
CA SER A 164 -4.92 8.79 -9.83
C SER A 164 -5.00 9.19 -8.35
N LEU A 165 -6.20 9.38 -7.81
CA LEU A 165 -6.41 9.69 -6.39
C LEU A 165 -6.05 8.51 -5.49
N ILE A 166 -6.36 7.28 -5.91
CA ILE A 166 -5.95 6.05 -5.21
C ILE A 166 -4.42 5.95 -5.17
N ALA A 167 -3.73 6.15 -6.29
CA ALA A 167 -2.27 6.08 -6.35
C ALA A 167 -1.61 7.06 -5.36
N VAL A 168 -2.13 8.29 -5.27
CA VAL A 168 -1.68 9.30 -4.31
C VAL A 168 -1.96 8.89 -2.86
N GLY A 169 -3.13 8.33 -2.58
CA GLY A 169 -3.50 7.82 -1.26
C GLY A 169 -2.65 6.63 -0.82
N LEU A 170 -2.36 5.69 -1.73
CA LEU A 170 -1.46 4.57 -1.49
C LEU A 170 -0.03 5.04 -1.27
N ALA A 171 0.47 5.98 -2.08
CA ALA A 171 1.81 6.55 -1.92
C ALA A 171 1.97 7.18 -0.53
N LEU A 172 0.94 7.89 -0.02
CA LEU A 172 0.95 8.45 1.34
C LEU A 172 1.03 7.36 2.39
N LEU A 173 0.23 6.30 2.27
CA LEU A 173 0.24 5.17 3.20
C LEU A 173 1.58 4.42 3.19
N CYS A 174 2.25 4.35 2.04
CA CYS A 174 3.57 3.73 1.88
C CYS A 174 4.72 4.59 2.43
N GLN A 175 4.51 5.87 2.74
CA GLN A 175 5.56 6.67 3.39
C GLN A 175 5.95 6.06 4.72
N GLU A 176 7.24 5.75 4.88
CA GLU A 176 7.79 5.11 6.09
C GLU A 176 7.12 3.76 6.44
N ALA A 177 6.47 3.11 5.47
CA ALA A 177 5.93 1.77 5.59
C ALA A 177 6.59 0.86 4.55
N ASP A 178 6.92 -0.35 4.96
CA ASP A 178 7.39 -1.40 4.07
C ASP A 178 6.20 -2.32 3.79
N LEU A 179 5.71 -2.39 2.54
CA LEU A 179 4.58 -3.27 2.17
C LEU A 179 4.82 -4.74 2.52
N PHE A 180 6.09 -5.12 2.72
CA PHE A 180 6.56 -6.47 3.05
C PHE A 180 7.07 -6.59 4.49
N GLY A 181 7.02 -5.50 5.23
CA GLY A 181 7.36 -5.45 6.63
C GLY A 181 6.27 -6.07 7.51
N SER A 182 6.57 -6.18 8.80
CA SER A 182 5.68 -6.75 9.81
C SER A 182 5.24 -5.73 10.87
N GLY A 183 5.56 -4.46 10.66
CA GLY A 183 5.18 -3.35 11.51
C GLY A 183 3.68 -3.03 11.42
N PRO A 184 3.16 -2.23 12.37
CA PRO A 184 1.76 -1.82 12.34
C PRO A 184 1.44 -0.95 11.12
N ASN A 185 2.36 -0.07 10.70
CA ASN A 185 2.17 0.79 9.53
C ASN A 185 2.19 -0.02 8.23
N ASP A 186 3.08 -1.00 8.15
CA ASP A 186 3.21 -1.96 7.05
C ASP A 186 1.88 -2.69 6.81
N ALA A 187 1.27 -3.22 7.89
CA ALA A 187 -0.02 -3.90 7.82
C ALA A 187 -1.17 -2.96 7.38
N ILE A 188 -1.12 -1.68 7.77
CA ILE A 188 -2.11 -0.68 7.35
C ILE A 188 -1.96 -0.38 5.86
N ALA A 189 -0.73 -0.12 5.39
CA ALA A 189 -0.44 0.15 3.99
C ALA A 189 -0.79 -1.05 3.10
N LYS A 190 -0.36 -2.26 3.49
CA LYS A 190 -0.66 -3.50 2.78
C LYS A 190 -2.15 -3.77 2.68
N SER A 191 -2.91 -3.51 3.75
CA SER A 191 -4.37 -3.68 3.71
C SER A 191 -5.09 -2.71 2.75
N ALA A 192 -4.57 -1.50 2.51
CA ALA A 192 -5.11 -0.61 1.47
C ALA A 192 -4.65 -1.06 0.08
N TRP A 193 -3.37 -1.43 -0.04
CA TRP A 193 -2.78 -1.95 -1.26
C TRP A 193 -3.57 -3.13 -1.83
N ASP A 194 -3.84 -4.16 -1.01
CA ASP A 194 -4.57 -5.36 -1.41
C ASP A 194 -5.98 -5.08 -1.97
N LYS A 195 -6.58 -3.94 -1.62
CA LYS A 195 -7.93 -3.55 -2.05
C LYS A 195 -7.94 -2.61 -3.25
N ALA A 196 -6.86 -1.85 -3.48
CA ALA A 196 -6.89 -0.71 -4.37
C ALA A 196 -5.75 -0.69 -5.41
N ALA A 197 -4.72 -1.54 -5.27
CA ALA A 197 -3.59 -1.57 -6.19
C ALA A 197 -4.00 -1.88 -7.63
N GLU A 198 -4.96 -2.79 -7.84
CA GLU A 198 -5.48 -3.11 -9.18
C GLU A 198 -6.01 -1.87 -9.89
N VAL A 199 -6.73 -0.99 -9.19
CA VAL A 199 -7.23 0.27 -9.76
C VAL A 199 -6.09 1.29 -9.94
N ALA A 200 -5.11 1.31 -9.03
CA ALA A 200 -3.94 2.18 -9.12
C ALA A 200 -3.08 1.90 -10.37
N ALA A 201 -3.10 0.68 -10.90
CA ALA A 201 -2.40 0.31 -12.13
C ALA A 201 -2.90 1.11 -13.36
N PHE A 202 -4.12 1.63 -13.31
CA PHE A 202 -4.71 2.48 -14.37
C PHE A 202 -4.54 3.98 -14.10
N ALA A 203 -3.74 4.36 -13.11
CA ALA A 203 -3.51 5.76 -12.79
C ALA A 203 -2.67 6.45 -13.86
N GLU A 204 -3.12 7.62 -14.28
CA GLU A 204 -2.33 8.48 -15.15
C GLU A 204 -1.43 9.37 -14.30
N ALA A 205 -0.14 9.24 -14.53
CA ALA A 205 0.88 9.95 -13.80
C ALA A 205 0.57 11.47 -13.79
N GLU A 206 0.38 12.10 -14.95
CA GLU A 206 0.11 13.55 -15.07
C GLU A 206 -1.18 13.99 -14.35
N GLN A 207 -2.18 13.11 -14.31
CA GLN A 207 -3.43 13.36 -13.60
C GLN A 207 -3.23 13.26 -12.08
N ALA A 208 -2.37 12.35 -11.62
CA ALA A 208 -1.99 12.23 -10.21
C ALA A 208 -1.22 13.45 -9.68
N GLU A 209 -0.39 14.11 -10.52
CA GLU A 209 0.32 15.35 -10.14
C GLU A 209 -0.62 16.47 -9.68
N ARG A 210 -1.85 16.50 -10.20
CA ARG A 210 -2.87 17.48 -9.82
C ARG A 210 -3.41 17.28 -8.41
N TYR A 211 -3.06 16.17 -7.75
CA TYR A 211 -3.39 15.89 -6.36
C TYR A 211 -2.26 16.17 -5.39
N LEU A 212 -1.04 16.42 -5.88
CA LEU A 212 0.16 16.63 -5.05
C LEU A 212 0.19 18.03 -4.44
N TYR A 213 0.68 18.12 -3.21
CA TYR A 213 0.83 19.37 -2.46
C TYR A 213 2.31 19.68 -2.24
N HIS A 214 2.63 20.96 -2.08
CA HIS A 214 3.94 21.38 -1.60
C HIS A 214 4.04 21.27 -0.06
N PRO A 215 5.20 20.86 0.49
CA PRO A 215 5.41 20.68 1.93
C PRO A 215 5.64 22.03 2.65
N ASP A 216 4.73 22.99 2.48
CA ASP A 216 4.92 24.37 2.94
C ASP A 216 4.43 24.62 4.38
N GLN A 217 3.79 23.63 5.01
CA GLN A 217 3.22 23.73 6.36
C GLN A 217 4.00 22.86 7.36
N PRO A 218 4.12 23.29 8.64
CA PRO A 218 4.67 22.44 9.68
C PRO A 218 3.87 21.15 9.84
N TYR A 219 4.57 20.02 9.94
CA TYR A 219 3.98 18.68 10.01
C TYR A 219 3.14 18.27 8.79
N ALA A 220 3.30 18.96 7.66
CA ALA A 220 2.67 18.56 6.40
C ALA A 220 3.11 17.14 6.02
N ARG A 221 2.14 16.30 5.67
CA ARG A 221 2.38 15.02 5.03
C ARG A 221 1.94 15.11 3.58
N VAL A 222 2.91 15.05 2.69
CA VAL A 222 2.71 15.17 1.24
C VAL A 222 3.57 14.12 0.56
N VAL A 223 3.11 13.62 -0.57
CA VAL A 223 3.87 12.72 -1.44
C VAL A 223 4.49 13.47 -2.59
N THR A 224 5.61 12.96 -3.07
CA THR A 224 6.28 13.45 -4.27
C THR A 224 5.77 12.74 -5.51
N ARG A 225 6.12 13.28 -6.67
CA ARG A 225 5.92 12.64 -7.96
C ARG A 225 6.52 11.23 -7.99
N THR A 226 7.76 11.10 -7.55
CA THR A 226 8.49 9.82 -7.52
C THR A 226 7.80 8.77 -6.65
N ASP A 227 7.22 9.16 -5.51
CA ASP A 227 6.49 8.23 -4.64
C ASP A 227 5.25 7.66 -5.34
N VAL A 228 4.55 8.51 -6.10
CA VAL A 228 3.38 8.10 -6.88
C VAL A 228 3.77 7.24 -8.06
N ASP A 229 4.80 7.61 -8.81
CA ASP A 229 5.27 6.83 -9.97
C ASP A 229 5.68 5.42 -9.52
N TRP A 230 6.38 5.30 -8.39
CA TRP A 230 6.72 4.00 -7.80
C TRP A 230 5.47 3.14 -7.48
N VAL A 231 4.42 3.76 -6.92
CA VAL A 231 3.15 3.05 -6.67
C VAL A 231 2.49 2.58 -7.96
N ILE A 232 2.46 3.44 -8.99
CA ILE A 232 1.84 3.11 -10.28
C ILE A 232 2.61 1.98 -10.96
N GLU A 233 3.93 2.08 -11.04
CA GLU A 233 4.80 1.06 -11.63
C GLU A 233 4.63 -0.28 -10.90
N LEU A 234 4.69 -0.27 -9.57
CA LEU A 234 4.52 -1.48 -8.77
C LEU A 234 3.11 -2.09 -8.94
N ALA A 235 2.08 -1.26 -9.06
CA ALA A 235 0.72 -1.73 -9.29
C ALA A 235 0.56 -2.37 -10.69
N VAL A 236 1.13 -1.75 -11.72
CA VAL A 236 1.18 -2.29 -13.09
C VAL A 236 1.91 -3.62 -13.11
N ASP A 237 3.11 -3.68 -12.54
CA ASP A 237 3.91 -4.91 -12.51
C ASP A 237 3.18 -6.03 -11.76
N SER A 238 2.45 -5.70 -10.68
CA SER A 238 1.69 -6.67 -9.88
C SER A 238 0.48 -7.25 -10.61
N ALA A 239 -0.03 -6.58 -11.64
CA ALA A 239 -1.10 -7.11 -12.47
C ALA A 239 -0.60 -8.24 -13.41
N ASP A 240 0.65 -8.16 -13.86
CA ASP A 240 1.25 -9.08 -14.84
C ASP A 240 2.15 -10.17 -14.21
N ASP A 241 2.87 -9.85 -13.13
CA ASP A 241 3.76 -10.76 -12.42
C ASP A 241 3.27 -11.00 -10.98
N PRO A 242 2.84 -12.24 -10.61
CA PRO A 242 2.45 -12.58 -9.24
C PRO A 242 3.60 -12.42 -8.20
N HIS A 243 4.81 -12.11 -8.65
CA HIS A 243 5.98 -11.87 -7.83
C HIS A 243 6.52 -10.43 -7.89
N ALA A 244 5.89 -9.51 -8.63
CA ALA A 244 6.34 -8.12 -8.76
C ALA A 244 6.58 -7.46 -7.39
N GLU A 245 5.60 -7.59 -6.50
CA GLU A 245 5.68 -7.16 -5.11
C GLU A 245 6.96 -7.68 -4.40
N LEU A 246 7.23 -8.98 -4.49
CA LEU A 246 8.43 -9.57 -3.88
C LEU A 246 9.72 -9.05 -4.53
N ARG A 247 9.73 -8.83 -5.85
CA ARG A 247 10.88 -8.27 -6.56
C ARG A 247 11.18 -6.85 -6.09
N ALA A 248 10.17 -6.01 -5.94
CA ALA A 248 10.31 -4.67 -5.38
C ALA A 248 10.81 -4.72 -3.92
N ALA A 249 10.33 -5.68 -3.13
CA ALA A 249 10.83 -5.94 -1.77
C ALA A 249 12.34 -6.28 -1.75
N PHE A 250 12.78 -7.11 -2.69
CA PHE A 250 14.20 -7.47 -2.82
C PHE A 250 15.05 -6.28 -3.23
N GLU A 251 14.59 -5.49 -4.20
CA GLU A 251 15.29 -4.29 -4.64
C GLU A 251 15.44 -3.26 -3.52
N SER A 252 14.36 -2.98 -2.78
CA SER A 252 14.38 -2.10 -1.60
C SER A 252 15.36 -2.60 -0.52
N ALA A 253 15.49 -3.93 -0.37
CA ALA A 253 16.46 -4.55 0.53
C ALA A 253 17.90 -4.60 -0.04
N GLY A 254 18.14 -4.10 -1.26
CA GLY A 254 19.43 -4.15 -1.94
C GLY A 254 19.85 -5.56 -2.35
N LEU A 255 18.89 -6.44 -2.65
CA LEU A 255 19.09 -7.82 -3.03
C LEU A 255 18.74 -8.05 -4.50
N GLU A 256 19.69 -8.53 -5.28
CA GLU A 256 19.44 -9.05 -6.63
C GLU A 256 19.01 -10.51 -6.51
N VAL A 257 17.74 -10.81 -6.82
CA VAL A 257 17.11 -12.13 -6.61
C VAL A 257 16.34 -12.56 -7.84
N ASP A 258 16.64 -13.77 -8.31
CA ASP A 258 15.93 -14.44 -9.40
C ASP A 258 15.15 -15.65 -8.89
N LEU A 259 14.04 -15.97 -9.55
CA LEU A 259 13.32 -17.23 -9.33
C LEU A 259 13.77 -18.26 -10.37
N ILE A 260 14.49 -19.30 -9.95
CA ILE A 260 15.02 -20.36 -10.82
C ILE A 260 14.47 -21.70 -10.34
N ASP A 261 13.68 -22.38 -11.18
CA ASP A 261 13.07 -23.69 -10.86
C ASP A 261 12.35 -23.72 -9.50
N GLY A 262 11.65 -22.63 -9.15
CA GLY A 262 10.93 -22.48 -7.88
C GLY A 262 11.80 -22.07 -6.68
N VAL A 263 13.07 -21.74 -6.90
CA VAL A 263 14.01 -21.29 -5.85
C VAL A 263 14.37 -19.83 -6.02
N TRP A 264 14.28 -19.07 -4.93
CA TRP A 264 14.75 -17.69 -4.88
C TRP A 264 16.27 -17.67 -4.73
N VAL A 265 16.96 -17.30 -5.78
CA VAL A 265 18.41 -17.35 -5.89
C VAL A 265 18.97 -15.94 -5.91
N SER A 266 19.90 -15.65 -5.01
CA SER A 266 20.67 -14.40 -5.03
C SER A 266 22.16 -14.68 -5.21
N LYS A 267 22.77 -14.02 -6.18
CA LYS A 267 24.21 -14.01 -6.39
C LYS A 267 24.72 -12.62 -6.04
N GLY A 268 25.74 -12.52 -5.20
CA GLY A 268 26.27 -11.21 -4.86
C GLY A 268 27.64 -11.23 -4.20
N THR A 269 28.12 -10.04 -3.85
CA THR A 269 29.40 -9.81 -3.17
C THR A 269 29.26 -9.80 -1.64
N PHE A 270 28.12 -10.27 -1.11
CA PHE A 270 27.85 -10.25 0.32
C PHE A 270 28.85 -11.09 1.13
N ARG A 271 29.22 -10.58 2.30
CA ARG A 271 30.15 -11.24 3.24
C ARG A 271 29.59 -12.55 3.80
N ASN A 272 28.27 -12.63 3.99
CA ASN A 272 27.59 -13.78 4.58
C ASN A 272 26.37 -14.20 3.72
N PRO A 273 26.54 -15.18 2.81
CA PRO A 273 25.43 -15.70 2.00
C PRO A 273 24.23 -16.16 2.83
N ARG A 274 24.48 -16.74 4.01
CA ARG A 274 23.39 -17.18 4.90
C ARG A 274 22.46 -16.03 5.28
N ARG A 275 23.00 -14.84 5.56
CA ARG A 275 22.19 -13.67 5.92
C ARG A 275 21.33 -13.22 4.74
N ALA A 276 21.88 -13.20 3.53
CA ALA A 276 21.12 -12.87 2.32
C ALA A 276 19.99 -13.88 2.09
N ALA A 277 20.27 -15.19 2.11
CA ALA A 277 19.25 -16.23 1.99
C ALA A 277 18.17 -16.11 3.09
N ALA A 278 18.57 -15.80 4.32
CA ALA A 278 17.63 -15.66 5.43
C ALA A 278 16.74 -14.42 5.30
N ARG A 279 17.28 -13.30 4.77
CA ARG A 279 16.50 -12.10 4.43
C ARG A 279 15.49 -12.40 3.35
N ILE A 280 15.89 -13.08 2.26
CA ILE A 280 15.00 -13.51 1.18
C ILE A 280 13.88 -14.41 1.75
N ALA A 281 14.21 -15.42 2.54
CA ALA A 281 13.22 -16.32 3.15
C ALA A 281 12.29 -15.63 4.15
N THR A 282 12.71 -14.47 4.69
CA THR A 282 11.87 -13.63 5.54
C THR A 282 10.84 -12.90 4.71
N LEU A 283 11.27 -12.24 3.62
CA LEU A 283 10.42 -11.48 2.70
C LEU A 283 9.41 -12.38 1.96
N VAL A 284 9.86 -13.54 1.44
CA VAL A 284 8.97 -14.47 0.70
C VAL A 284 7.90 -15.09 1.60
N GLY A 285 8.19 -15.31 2.87
CA GLY A 285 7.21 -15.86 3.81
C GLY A 285 7.10 -17.39 3.79
N GLY A 286 5.90 -17.88 4.13
CA GLY A 286 5.62 -19.17 4.77
C GLY A 286 6.30 -20.41 4.17
N ASN A 287 6.20 -20.65 2.86
CA ASN A 287 6.74 -21.86 2.23
C ASN A 287 7.65 -21.45 1.07
N CYS A 288 8.96 -21.63 1.23
CA CYS A 288 9.92 -21.24 0.20
C CYS A 288 11.25 -21.98 0.30
N VAL A 289 11.95 -22.03 -0.82
CA VAL A 289 13.37 -22.40 -0.89
C VAL A 289 14.14 -21.18 -1.36
N THR A 290 15.22 -20.87 -0.65
CA THR A 290 16.09 -19.75 -0.98
C THR A 290 17.53 -20.23 -1.02
N MET A 291 18.30 -19.64 -1.92
CA MET A 291 19.72 -19.89 -2.05
C MET A 291 20.43 -18.57 -2.26
N ALA A 292 21.49 -18.34 -1.50
CA ALA A 292 22.38 -17.22 -1.74
C ALA A 292 23.80 -17.72 -1.84
N TYR A 293 24.57 -17.17 -2.77
CA TYR A 293 25.96 -17.53 -2.94
C TYR A 293 26.84 -16.37 -3.41
N ASN A 294 28.11 -16.48 -3.07
CA ASN A 294 29.19 -15.64 -3.60
C ASN A 294 30.30 -16.56 -4.14
N ASP A 295 31.42 -15.99 -4.57
CA ASP A 295 32.53 -16.76 -5.16
C ASP A 295 33.15 -17.82 -4.25
N LYS A 296 32.87 -17.79 -2.93
CA LYS A 296 33.52 -18.64 -1.93
C LYS A 296 32.56 -19.58 -1.22
N ARG A 297 31.28 -19.22 -1.09
CA ARG A 297 30.33 -19.87 -0.19
C ARG A 297 28.92 -19.82 -0.75
N ALA A 298 28.16 -20.87 -0.46
CA ALA A 298 26.73 -20.93 -0.72
C ALA A 298 25.98 -21.31 0.55
N SER A 299 24.77 -20.78 0.69
CA SER A 299 23.84 -21.10 1.77
C SER A 299 22.47 -21.36 1.17
N VAL A 300 21.83 -22.45 1.60
CA VAL A 300 20.46 -22.81 1.20
C VAL A 300 19.60 -22.82 2.45
N ILE A 301 18.43 -22.18 2.37
CA ILE A 301 17.41 -22.19 3.42
C ILE A 301 16.09 -22.67 2.83
N ILE A 302 15.48 -23.65 3.48
CA ILE A 302 14.13 -24.12 3.19
C ILE A 302 13.25 -23.72 4.36
N ARG A 303 12.13 -23.06 4.08
CA ARG A 303 11.13 -22.67 5.06
C ARG A 303 9.81 -23.36 4.72
N ASN A 304 9.19 -23.97 5.73
CA ASN A 304 7.83 -24.50 5.66
C ASN A 304 7.08 -24.09 6.93
N GLY A 305 6.29 -23.02 6.83
CA GLY A 305 5.68 -22.32 7.95
C GLY A 305 6.71 -21.86 8.99
N ARG A 306 6.78 -22.60 10.11
CA ARG A 306 7.71 -22.34 11.23
C ARG A 306 8.95 -23.23 11.22
N GLU A 307 8.99 -24.26 10.37
CA GLU A 307 10.18 -25.09 10.22
C GLU A 307 11.16 -24.40 9.27
N VAL A 308 12.42 -24.29 9.70
CA VAL A 308 13.50 -23.69 8.90
C VAL A 308 14.66 -24.67 8.88
N VAL A 309 15.11 -25.02 7.69
CA VAL A 309 16.26 -25.91 7.47
C VAL A 309 17.33 -25.16 6.70
N VAL A 310 18.57 -25.22 7.16
CA VAL A 310 19.70 -24.53 6.53
C VAL A 310 20.86 -25.48 6.27
N ALA A 311 21.56 -25.25 5.16
CA ALA A 311 22.86 -25.83 4.87
C ALA A 311 23.83 -24.76 4.35
N ASP A 312 25.08 -24.80 4.82
CA ASP A 312 26.17 -23.92 4.39
C ASP A 312 27.26 -24.76 3.69
N SER A 313 27.79 -24.30 2.56
CA SER A 313 28.73 -25.09 1.74
C SER A 313 30.06 -25.38 2.46
N THR A 314 30.44 -24.52 3.40
CA THR A 314 31.64 -24.68 4.24
C THR A 314 31.49 -25.71 5.35
N ALA A 315 30.26 -26.03 5.74
CA ALA A 315 29.95 -27.01 6.78
C ALA A 315 28.71 -27.79 6.34
N PRO A 316 28.85 -28.71 5.36
CA PRO A 316 27.75 -29.32 4.62
C PRO A 316 26.99 -30.31 5.50
N ARG A 317 26.10 -29.78 6.33
CA ARG A 317 25.12 -30.51 7.14
C ARG A 317 23.80 -29.76 7.08
N TRP A 318 22.71 -30.50 7.01
CA TRP A 318 21.38 -29.94 7.21
C TRP A 318 21.19 -29.68 8.70
N ARG A 319 20.78 -28.46 9.05
CA ARG A 319 20.46 -28.08 10.43
C ARG A 319 19.02 -27.63 10.50
N TYR A 320 18.29 -28.16 11.46
CA TYR A 320 16.86 -27.92 11.61
C TYR A 320 16.61 -26.95 12.76
N TYR A 321 15.70 -26.01 12.52
CA TYR A 321 15.23 -25.03 13.48
C TYR A 321 13.72 -24.89 13.40
N ARG A 322 13.15 -24.39 14.50
CA ARG A 322 11.75 -24.02 14.57
C ARG A 322 11.63 -22.58 15.03
N LEU A 323 10.99 -21.75 14.21
CA LEU A 323 10.72 -20.36 14.53
C LEU A 323 9.70 -20.25 15.67
N THR A 324 9.94 -19.33 16.59
CA THR A 324 8.91 -18.86 17.51
C THR A 324 7.93 -17.96 16.75
N THR A 325 6.83 -17.57 17.38
CA THR A 325 5.81 -16.71 16.76
C THR A 325 6.33 -15.34 16.34
N LEU A 326 7.43 -14.87 16.93
CA LEU A 326 8.02 -13.55 16.68
C LEU A 326 9.37 -13.61 15.95
N ALA A 327 9.89 -14.82 15.69
CA ALA A 327 11.19 -14.98 15.02
C ALA A 327 11.01 -15.13 13.51
N THR A 328 11.92 -14.52 12.76
CA THR A 328 12.04 -14.67 11.31
C THR A 328 13.29 -15.50 10.99
N PRO A 329 13.40 -16.08 9.79
CA PRO A 329 14.64 -16.69 9.34
C PRO A 329 15.82 -15.72 9.48
N GLU A 330 15.64 -14.45 9.16
CA GLU A 330 16.68 -13.43 9.30
C GLU A 330 17.09 -13.22 10.77
N SER A 331 16.14 -13.06 11.70
CA SER A 331 16.50 -12.82 13.10
C SER A 331 17.19 -14.03 13.75
N LEU A 332 16.89 -15.25 13.27
CA LEU A 332 17.51 -16.48 13.75
C LEU A 332 18.89 -16.75 13.12
N LEU A 333 19.06 -16.51 11.82
CA LEU A 333 20.21 -16.98 11.04
C LEU A 333 21.13 -15.85 10.55
N GLY A 334 20.68 -14.60 10.66
CA GLY A 334 21.37 -13.40 10.18
C GLY A 334 22.52 -12.92 11.06
N ASP A 335 22.66 -13.47 12.28
CA ASP A 335 23.73 -13.11 13.20
C ASP A 335 25.12 -13.51 12.68
N ALA A 336 26.10 -12.65 12.96
CA ALA A 336 27.49 -12.80 12.58
C ALA A 336 28.25 -13.80 13.49
N GLU A 337 27.76 -14.05 14.71
CA GLU A 337 28.43 -14.91 15.69
C GLU A 337 28.39 -16.40 15.35
N GLY A 338 27.57 -16.81 14.37
CA GLY A 338 27.49 -18.19 13.91
C GLY A 338 26.06 -18.68 13.77
N LEU A 339 25.92 -19.98 13.55
CA LEU A 339 24.60 -20.63 13.59
C LEU A 339 24.22 -20.89 15.04
N PRO A 340 22.96 -20.66 15.44
CA PRO A 340 22.47 -21.07 16.75
C PRO A 340 22.71 -22.57 16.97
N PRO A 341 23.06 -23.01 18.18
CA PRO A 341 23.26 -24.42 18.44
C PRO A 341 21.97 -25.20 18.21
N THR A 342 22.04 -26.27 17.42
CA THR A 342 20.93 -27.23 17.26
C THR A 342 21.45 -28.66 17.39
N ARG A 343 20.67 -29.49 18.09
CA ARG A 343 20.94 -30.93 18.20
C ARG A 343 20.38 -31.71 17.01
N GLU A 344 19.43 -31.13 16.30
CA GLU A 344 18.82 -31.71 15.10
C GLU A 344 19.65 -31.30 13.89
N ASN A 345 20.45 -32.24 13.38
CA ASN A 345 21.17 -32.08 12.14
C ASN A 345 21.44 -33.42 11.47
N ASP A 346 21.48 -33.40 10.15
CA ASP A 346 21.76 -34.57 9.32
C ASP A 346 22.98 -34.31 8.41
N PRO A 347 23.69 -35.37 7.98
CA PRO A 347 24.66 -35.26 6.89
C PRO A 347 24.00 -34.63 5.65
N PHE A 348 24.75 -33.82 4.90
CA PHE A 348 24.18 -33.23 3.68
C PHE A 348 23.91 -34.26 2.57
N ARG A 349 24.76 -35.29 2.48
CA ARG A 349 24.57 -36.45 1.58
C ARG A 349 24.56 -37.74 2.39
N PRO A 350 23.70 -38.73 2.04
CA PRO A 350 22.59 -38.65 1.10
C PRO A 350 21.51 -37.64 1.56
N LEU A 351 20.63 -37.18 0.66
CA LEU A 351 19.59 -36.20 1.01
C LEU A 351 18.60 -36.84 2.01
N PRO A 352 18.41 -36.30 3.23
CA PRO A 352 17.47 -36.88 4.19
C PRO A 352 16.02 -36.80 3.69
N GLU A 353 15.20 -37.81 3.98
CA GLU A 353 13.78 -37.85 3.56
C GLU A 353 12.98 -36.62 4.07
N ARG A 354 13.29 -36.13 5.27
CA ARG A 354 12.69 -34.90 5.81
C ARG A 354 12.96 -33.69 4.90
N VAL A 355 14.21 -33.53 4.45
CA VAL A 355 14.60 -32.42 3.57
C VAL A 355 13.99 -32.59 2.18
N LYS A 356 13.94 -33.83 1.67
CA LYS A 356 13.29 -34.15 0.41
C LYS A 356 11.80 -33.77 0.43
N GLY A 357 11.08 -34.16 1.49
CA GLY A 357 9.68 -33.78 1.67
C GLY A 357 9.46 -32.27 1.74
N LEU A 358 10.41 -31.49 2.29
CA LEU A 358 10.33 -30.04 2.31
C LEU A 358 10.54 -29.40 0.92
N PHE A 359 11.46 -29.94 0.11
CA PHE A 359 11.60 -29.53 -1.29
C PHE A 359 10.34 -29.84 -2.10
N GLU A 360 9.77 -31.03 -1.92
CA GLU A 360 8.52 -31.45 -2.57
C GLU A 360 7.34 -30.56 -2.15
N ALA A 361 7.23 -30.23 -0.86
CA ALA A 361 6.20 -29.33 -0.34
C ALA A 361 6.34 -27.89 -0.90
N ALA A 362 7.54 -27.47 -1.27
CA ALA A 362 7.80 -26.20 -1.93
C ALA A 362 7.72 -26.28 -3.47
N GLY A 363 7.44 -27.46 -4.04
CA GLY A 363 7.38 -27.66 -5.50
C GLY A 363 8.74 -27.58 -6.21
N VAL A 364 9.86 -27.76 -5.48
CA VAL A 364 11.22 -27.54 -5.99
C VAL A 364 11.93 -28.86 -6.26
N ASN A 365 12.61 -28.96 -7.41
CA ASN A 365 13.50 -30.08 -7.70
C ASN A 365 14.84 -29.93 -6.94
N SER A 366 14.99 -30.71 -5.87
CA SER A 366 16.19 -30.69 -5.02
C SER A 366 17.51 -30.96 -5.78
N GLN A 367 17.52 -31.70 -6.90
CA GLN A 367 18.76 -32.09 -7.57
C GLN A 367 19.54 -30.90 -8.14
N HIS A 368 18.85 -29.93 -8.76
CA HIS A 368 19.50 -28.75 -9.36
C HIS A 368 20.20 -27.89 -8.29
N ILE A 369 19.54 -27.71 -7.14
CA ILE A 369 20.09 -26.95 -6.01
C ILE A 369 21.29 -27.65 -5.40
N LEU A 370 21.22 -28.97 -5.24
CA LEU A 370 22.32 -29.72 -4.65
C LEU A 370 23.56 -29.73 -5.56
N VAL A 371 23.37 -29.78 -6.88
CA VAL A 371 24.47 -29.67 -7.87
C VAL A 371 25.11 -28.28 -7.81
N LEU A 372 24.30 -27.22 -7.83
CA LEU A 372 24.82 -25.85 -7.72
C LEU A 372 25.57 -25.64 -6.40
N PHE A 373 25.02 -26.12 -5.29
CA PHE A 373 25.63 -26.04 -3.97
C PHE A 373 26.97 -26.80 -3.88
N ASP A 374 27.06 -27.97 -4.52
CA ASP A 374 28.29 -28.78 -4.53
C ASP A 374 29.44 -28.07 -5.27
N SER A 375 29.15 -27.16 -6.21
CA SER A 375 30.18 -26.35 -6.89
C SER A 375 30.95 -25.39 -5.96
N PHE A 376 30.37 -25.05 -4.80
CA PHE A 376 30.94 -24.15 -3.79
C PHE A 376 31.55 -24.89 -2.59
N ARG A 377 31.67 -26.22 -2.66
CA ARG A 377 32.33 -26.99 -1.60
C ARG A 377 33.84 -26.84 -1.68
N PRO A 378 34.54 -26.75 -0.54
CA PRO A 378 35.98 -26.91 -0.53
C PRO A 378 36.32 -28.26 -1.15
N ARG A 379 37.06 -28.27 -2.27
CA ARG A 379 37.67 -29.51 -2.77
C ARG A 379 38.62 -29.99 -1.68
N LEU A 380 38.29 -31.10 -1.04
CA LEU A 380 39.22 -31.79 -0.13
C LEU A 380 40.50 -32.03 -0.94
N ARG A 381 41.61 -31.43 -0.50
CA ARG A 381 42.94 -31.69 -1.05
C ARG A 381 43.46 -33.02 -0.55
#